data_AF-A0A6L8GLY9-F1
#
_entry.id   AF-A0A6L8GLY9-F1
#
_cell.length_a   1.000
_cell.length_b   1.000
_cell.length_c   1.000
_cell.angle_alpha   90.00
_cell.angle_beta   90.00
_cell.angle_gamma   90.00
#
_symmetry.space_group_name_H-M   'P 1'
#
loop_
_entity.id
_entity.type
_entity.pdbx_description
1 polymer ?
#
loop_
_entity_poly.entity_id
_entity_poly.type
_entity_poly.pdbx_seq_one_letter_code
_entity_poly.pdbx_strand_id
1 'polypeptide(L)'
;PLERETAQRIKDWLPKLTHPIRVGEHSQTAFAFGLMLDWARTADDLEMERLIRSRTEDYYGNDRGCPLAYEPSGQDFLSPCLAEADLIRRVREPDAFAAWLDGFLPGIPRAGKAHGTAWLEPGVVTDPSDGKLAHLDGLNLSRAWMLEGIAAGLPPGDPRLPALRETARRHREAGLAAVTGEHYAGGHWLASFATYLVTERGLR
;
A
#
# COMPACT_ATOMS: atom_id res chain seq x y z
N PRO A 1 1.35 -15.66 -23.19
CA PRO A 1 0.00 -16.28 -23.12
C PRO A 1 -0.74 -16.02 -21.80
N LEU A 2 -0.15 -16.40 -20.66
CA LEU A 2 -0.76 -16.21 -19.33
C LEU A 2 -1.06 -14.73 -19.02
N GLU A 3 -0.11 -13.83 -19.27
CA GLU A 3 -0.28 -12.38 -19.07
C GLU A 3 -1.51 -11.82 -19.79
N ARG A 4 -1.66 -12.13 -21.09
CA ARG A 4 -2.80 -11.67 -21.90
C ARG A 4 -4.14 -12.21 -21.39
N GLU A 5 -4.18 -13.49 -21.03
CA GLU A 5 -5.37 -14.13 -20.45
C GLU A 5 -5.75 -13.49 -19.10
N THR A 6 -4.77 -13.23 -18.24
CA THR A 6 -4.99 -12.55 -16.95
C THR A 6 -5.51 -11.13 -17.16
N ALA A 7 -4.89 -10.36 -18.05
CA ALA A 7 -5.32 -9.01 -18.37
C ALA A 7 -6.76 -8.98 -18.92
N GLN A 8 -7.10 -9.88 -19.85
CA GLN A 8 -8.46 -9.95 -20.38
C GLN A 8 -9.49 -10.30 -19.29
N ARG A 9 -9.18 -11.27 -18.41
CA ARG A 9 -10.08 -11.65 -17.31
C ARG A 9 -10.32 -10.50 -16.34
N ILE A 10 -9.30 -9.68 -16.05
CA ILE A 10 -9.45 -8.49 -15.23
C ILE A 10 -10.34 -7.46 -15.95
N LYS A 11 -10.10 -7.20 -17.25
CA LYS A 11 -10.93 -6.29 -18.06
C LYS A 11 -12.40 -6.71 -18.13
N ASP A 12 -12.67 -8.01 -18.15
CA ASP A 12 -14.04 -8.55 -18.18
C ASP A 12 -14.72 -8.58 -16.80
N TRP A 13 -13.94 -8.77 -15.74
CA TRP A 13 -14.44 -8.90 -14.37
C TRP A 13 -14.64 -7.56 -13.67
N LEU A 14 -13.66 -6.66 -13.78
CA LEU A 14 -13.64 -5.41 -13.03
C LEU A 14 -14.85 -4.49 -13.31
N PRO A 15 -15.42 -4.43 -14.53
CA PRO A 15 -16.66 -3.70 -14.76
C PRO A 15 -17.85 -4.21 -13.93
N LYS A 16 -17.84 -5.48 -13.52
CA LYS A 16 -18.90 -6.13 -12.73
C LYS A 16 -18.74 -5.94 -11.22
N LEU A 17 -17.54 -5.56 -10.77
CA LEU A 17 -17.27 -5.29 -9.36
C LEU A 17 -17.96 -3.98 -8.96
N THR A 18 -18.87 -4.03 -7.98
CA THR A 18 -19.64 -2.84 -7.57
C THR A 18 -19.01 -2.10 -6.41
N HIS A 19 -18.16 -2.77 -5.63
CA HIS A 19 -17.51 -2.21 -4.44
C HIS A 19 -16.04 -2.64 -4.41
N PRO A 20 -15.14 -1.77 -3.92
CA PRO A 20 -13.77 -2.20 -3.66
C PRO A 20 -13.71 -3.20 -2.50
N ILE A 21 -12.66 -4.01 -2.49
CA ILE A 21 -12.36 -4.97 -1.43
C ILE A 21 -11.24 -4.38 -0.56
N ARG A 22 -11.56 -4.07 0.70
CA ARG A 22 -10.67 -3.37 1.66
C ARG A 22 -10.10 -4.26 2.76
N VAL A 23 -9.98 -5.57 2.54
CA VAL A 23 -9.36 -6.49 3.51
C VAL A 23 -7.84 -6.29 3.54
N GLY A 24 -7.14 -6.53 4.65
CA GLY A 24 -5.67 -6.45 4.69
C GLY A 24 -4.94 -7.69 4.14
N GLU A 25 -5.60 -8.43 3.24
CA GLU A 25 -5.13 -9.71 2.69
C GLU A 25 -5.24 -9.76 1.15
N HIS A 26 -5.15 -10.96 0.58
CA HIS A 26 -4.96 -11.26 -0.84
C HIS A 26 -5.93 -10.58 -1.81
N SER A 27 -7.22 -10.47 -1.47
CA SER A 27 -8.25 -9.96 -2.38
C SER A 27 -8.36 -8.44 -2.40
N GLN A 28 -7.52 -7.75 -1.63
CA GLN A 28 -7.55 -6.30 -1.49
C GLN A 28 -7.35 -5.62 -2.85
N THR A 29 -8.25 -4.71 -3.22
CA THR A 29 -8.25 -4.11 -4.56
C THR A 29 -7.24 -2.99 -4.75
N ALA A 30 -6.93 -2.15 -3.74
CA ALA A 30 -6.09 -0.97 -3.97
C ALA A 30 -4.62 -1.32 -4.33
N PHE A 31 -3.93 -2.08 -3.48
CA PHE A 31 -2.66 -2.78 -3.79
C PHE A 31 -2.67 -3.50 -5.15
N ALA A 32 -3.67 -4.34 -5.44
CA ALA A 32 -3.74 -5.05 -6.72
C ALA A 32 -3.80 -4.09 -7.91
N PHE A 33 -4.63 -3.03 -7.81
CA PHE A 33 -4.73 -2.00 -8.84
C PHE A 33 -3.43 -1.21 -9.00
N GLY A 34 -2.69 -0.95 -7.91
CA GLY A 34 -1.37 -0.31 -7.99
C GLY A 34 -0.40 -1.11 -8.85
N LEU A 35 -0.32 -2.43 -8.62
CA LEU A 35 0.51 -3.33 -9.42
C LEU A 35 0.03 -3.44 -10.88
N MET A 36 -1.29 -3.54 -11.10
CA MET A 36 -1.87 -3.60 -12.44
C MET A 36 -1.63 -2.31 -13.23
N LEU A 37 -1.66 -1.15 -12.56
CA LEU A 37 -1.39 0.14 -13.19
C LEU A 37 0.07 0.28 -13.61
N ASP A 38 1.01 -0.14 -12.76
CA ASP A 38 2.44 -0.16 -13.10
C ASP A 38 2.74 -1.10 -14.27
N TRP A 39 2.10 -2.27 -14.26
CA TRP A 39 2.18 -3.20 -15.39
C TRP A 39 1.59 -2.59 -16.66
N ALA A 40 0.38 -2.03 -16.61
CA ALA A 40 -0.31 -1.50 -17.78
C ALA A 40 0.51 -0.41 -18.48
N ARG A 41 1.15 0.47 -17.70
CA ARG A 41 2.06 1.50 -18.21
C ARG A 41 3.31 0.90 -18.85
N THR A 42 3.88 -0.14 -18.25
CA THR A 42 5.08 -0.82 -18.77
C THR A 42 4.78 -1.61 -20.05
N ALA A 43 3.57 -2.16 -20.16
CA ALA A 43 3.12 -2.98 -21.28
C ALA A 43 2.41 -2.18 -22.38
N ASP A 44 2.32 -0.85 -22.24
CA ASP A 44 1.54 0.05 -23.11
C ASP A 44 0.05 -0.38 -23.29
N ASP A 45 -0.54 -1.01 -22.28
CA ASP A 45 -1.96 -1.40 -22.28
C ASP A 45 -2.85 -0.23 -21.81
N LEU A 46 -3.07 0.70 -22.75
CA LEU A 46 -3.87 1.92 -22.51
C LEU A 46 -5.32 1.64 -22.09
N GLU A 47 -5.87 0.47 -22.44
CA GLU A 47 -7.22 0.09 -22.04
C GLU A 47 -7.25 -0.31 -20.57
N MET A 48 -6.30 -1.14 -20.12
CA MET A 48 -6.17 -1.50 -18.71
C MET A 48 -5.89 -0.27 -17.85
N GLU A 49 -4.96 0.60 -18.27
CA GLU A 49 -4.65 1.82 -17.52
C GLU A 49 -5.90 2.69 -17.34
N ARG A 50 -6.65 2.95 -18.42
CA ARG A 50 -7.91 3.74 -18.34
C ARG A 50 -8.93 3.08 -17.41
N LEU A 51 -9.10 1.77 -17.50
CA LEU A 51 -10.05 1.02 -16.67
C LEU A 51 -9.68 1.12 -15.18
N ILE A 52 -8.42 0.87 -14.83
CA ILE A 52 -7.95 0.93 -13.44
C ILE A 52 -8.04 2.36 -12.89
N ARG A 53 -7.64 3.37 -13.67
CA ARG A 53 -7.78 4.78 -13.24
C ARG A 53 -9.23 5.16 -12.98
N SER A 54 -10.15 4.81 -13.89
CA SER A 54 -11.58 5.08 -13.71
C SER A 54 -12.12 4.42 -12.44
N ARG A 55 -11.82 3.13 -12.24
CA ARG A 55 -12.32 2.40 -11.05
C ARG A 55 -11.68 2.86 -9.75
N THR A 56 -10.44 3.32 -9.80
CA THR A 56 -9.77 3.94 -8.66
C THR A 56 -10.54 5.19 -8.21
N GLU A 57 -10.87 6.07 -9.15
CA GLU A 57 -11.62 7.29 -8.83
C GLU A 57 -13.06 6.97 -8.35
N ASP A 58 -13.75 6.01 -8.99
CA ASP A 58 -15.09 5.57 -8.59
C ASP A 58 -15.13 5.03 -7.15
N TYR A 59 -14.14 4.23 -6.77
CA TYR A 59 -14.15 3.51 -5.49
C TYR A 59 -13.58 4.29 -4.32
N TYR A 60 -12.55 5.11 -4.55
CA TYR A 60 -11.71 5.67 -3.49
C TYR A 60 -11.59 7.20 -3.58
N GLY A 61 -11.97 7.80 -4.71
CA GLY A 61 -11.76 9.24 -4.95
C GLY A 61 -12.48 10.15 -3.95
N ASN A 62 -13.55 9.66 -3.33
CA ASN A 62 -14.38 10.36 -2.36
C ASN A 62 -14.20 9.88 -0.92
N ASP A 63 -13.35 8.88 -0.67
CA ASP A 63 -13.17 8.33 0.67
C ASP A 63 -12.51 9.35 1.61
N ARG A 64 -12.92 9.34 2.87
CA ARG A 64 -12.48 10.28 3.91
C ARG A 64 -12.34 9.54 5.24
N GLY A 65 -11.39 9.97 6.07
CA GLY A 65 -11.22 9.49 7.44
C GLY A 65 -11.02 7.97 7.54
N CYS A 66 -10.06 7.41 6.80
CA CYS A 66 -9.78 5.98 6.80
C CYS A 66 -9.56 5.46 8.23
N PRO A 67 -10.21 4.34 8.63
CA PRO A 67 -10.24 3.89 10.02
C PRO A 67 -8.96 3.13 10.40
N LEU A 68 -7.82 3.82 10.49
CA LEU A 68 -6.54 3.24 10.92
C LEU A 68 -6.61 2.56 12.31
N ALA A 69 -7.57 2.94 13.15
CA ALA A 69 -7.80 2.30 14.45
C ALA A 69 -8.20 0.82 14.35
N TYR A 70 -8.63 0.35 13.17
CA TYR A 70 -8.96 -1.05 12.93
C TYR A 70 -7.78 -1.83 12.34
N GLU A 71 -6.65 -1.18 12.06
CA GLU A 71 -5.46 -1.83 11.53
C GLU A 71 -4.33 -1.92 12.58
N PRO A 72 -3.58 -3.03 12.61
CA PRO A 72 -3.79 -4.24 11.82
C PRO A 72 -4.88 -5.16 12.41
N SER A 73 -5.58 -5.88 11.53
CA SER A 73 -6.19 -7.17 11.89
C SER A 73 -5.10 -8.22 12.09
N GLY A 74 -5.41 -9.29 12.83
CA GLY A 74 -4.42 -10.29 13.26
C GLY A 74 -3.75 -11.10 12.15
N GLN A 75 -4.17 -10.94 10.89
CA GLN A 75 -3.62 -11.66 9.73
C GLN A 75 -3.34 -10.71 8.55
N ASP A 76 -3.28 -9.40 8.80
CA ASP A 76 -3.00 -8.46 7.73
C ASP A 76 -1.54 -8.57 7.28
N PHE A 77 -1.33 -8.59 5.97
CA PHE A 77 -0.03 -8.32 5.34
C PHE A 77 -0.09 -7.09 4.43
N LEU A 78 -1.27 -6.49 4.28
CA LEU A 78 -1.51 -5.21 3.61
C LEU A 78 -2.28 -4.29 4.55
N SER A 79 -2.00 -3.00 4.46
CA SER A 79 -2.79 -1.94 5.11
C SER A 79 -3.83 -1.43 4.13
N PRO A 80 -5.15 -1.62 4.37
CA PRO A 80 -6.20 -1.06 3.52
C PRO A 80 -6.05 0.45 3.30
N CYS A 81 -5.80 1.23 4.37
CA CYS A 81 -5.65 2.67 4.27
C CYS A 81 -4.40 3.08 3.47
N LEU A 82 -3.24 2.47 3.74
CA LEU A 82 -2.02 2.87 3.03
C LEU A 82 -2.00 2.38 1.59
N ALA A 83 -2.63 1.25 1.28
CA ALA A 83 -2.77 0.75 -0.08
C ALA A 83 -3.66 1.66 -0.94
N GLU A 84 -4.73 2.20 -0.35
CA GLU A 84 -5.58 3.18 -1.02
C GLU A 84 -4.84 4.49 -1.28
N ALA A 85 -4.12 5.02 -0.30
CA ALA A 85 -3.32 6.22 -0.48
C ALA A 85 -2.17 6.02 -1.49
N ASP A 86 -1.51 4.86 -1.49
CA ASP A 86 -0.50 4.49 -2.49
C ASP A 86 -1.08 4.38 -3.91
N LEU A 87 -2.32 3.89 -4.04
CA LEU A 87 -2.99 3.86 -5.33
C LEU A 87 -3.38 5.27 -5.81
N ILE A 88 -3.95 6.11 -4.93
CA ILE A 88 -4.44 7.44 -5.32
C ILE A 88 -3.29 8.34 -5.78
N ARG A 89 -2.12 8.28 -5.14
CA ARG A 89 -0.94 9.04 -5.62
C ARG A 89 -0.51 8.69 -7.04
N ARG A 90 -0.85 7.50 -7.55
CA ARG A 90 -0.48 7.05 -8.90
C ARG A 90 -1.43 7.58 -9.97
N VAL A 91 -2.63 8.01 -9.58
CA VAL A 91 -3.70 8.42 -10.52
C VAL A 91 -3.97 9.92 -10.52
N ARG A 92 -3.59 10.63 -9.44
CA ARG A 92 -3.75 12.08 -9.27
C ARG A 92 -2.40 12.81 -9.28
N GLU A 93 -2.44 14.04 -9.76
CA GLU A 93 -1.30 14.97 -9.66
C GLU A 93 -0.99 15.31 -8.19
N PRO A 94 0.27 15.69 -7.86
CA PRO A 94 0.72 15.85 -6.49
C PRO A 94 -0.16 16.75 -5.60
N ASP A 95 -0.57 17.93 -6.10
CA ASP A 95 -1.40 18.86 -5.32
C ASP A 95 -2.81 18.30 -5.07
N ALA A 96 -3.39 17.62 -6.06
CA ALA A 96 -4.71 16.99 -5.94
C ALA A 96 -4.67 15.78 -4.99
N PHE A 97 -3.57 15.00 -5.04
CA PHE A 97 -3.33 13.93 -4.08
C PHE A 97 -3.15 14.47 -2.66
N ALA A 98 -2.33 15.50 -2.47
CA ALA A 98 -2.06 16.10 -1.17
C ALA A 98 -3.34 16.61 -0.49
N ALA A 99 -4.23 17.26 -1.25
CA ALA A 99 -5.53 17.74 -0.79
C ALA A 99 -6.49 16.59 -0.45
N TRP A 100 -6.51 15.53 -1.26
CA TRP A 100 -7.31 14.33 -0.96
C TRP A 100 -6.82 13.63 0.31
N LEU A 101 -5.49 13.48 0.45
CA LEU A 101 -4.87 12.81 1.59
C LEU A 101 -5.15 13.54 2.91
N ASP A 102 -5.34 14.86 2.90
CA ASP A 102 -5.75 15.63 4.08
C ASP A 102 -7.13 15.21 4.61
N GLY A 103 -8.06 14.91 3.70
CA GLY A 103 -9.38 14.40 4.08
C GLY A 103 -9.39 12.90 4.37
N PHE A 104 -8.56 12.13 3.68
CA PHE A 104 -8.50 10.67 3.80
C PHE A 104 -7.75 10.20 5.06
N LEU A 105 -6.58 10.78 5.34
CA LEU A 105 -5.73 10.46 6.50
C LEU A 105 -5.40 11.73 7.30
N PRO A 106 -6.39 12.35 7.97
CA PRO A 106 -6.17 13.60 8.72
C PRO A 106 -5.24 13.42 9.93
N GLY A 107 -5.04 12.19 10.39
CA GLY A 107 -4.21 11.83 11.54
C GLY A 107 -2.70 11.78 11.27
N ILE A 108 -2.23 11.99 10.03
CA ILE A 108 -0.79 12.00 9.74
C ILE A 108 -0.12 13.15 10.52
N PRO A 109 0.91 12.85 11.34
CA PRO A 109 1.64 13.88 12.07
C PRO A 109 2.24 14.92 11.14
N ARG A 110 2.16 16.19 11.54
CA ARG A 110 2.75 17.32 10.82
C ARG A 110 3.93 17.90 11.61
N ALA A 111 4.96 18.34 10.90
CA ALA A 111 6.11 19.03 11.48
C ALA A 111 5.67 20.22 12.36
N GLY A 112 6.34 20.41 13.49
CA GLY A 112 6.03 21.50 14.44
C GLY A 112 4.83 21.26 15.35
N LYS A 113 4.17 20.11 15.29
CA LYS A 113 3.16 19.68 16.27
C LYS A 113 3.75 18.60 17.18
N ALA A 114 3.61 18.77 18.50
CA ALA A 114 3.96 17.73 19.46
C ALA A 114 2.97 16.56 19.32
N HIS A 115 3.49 15.34 19.19
CA HIS A 115 2.68 14.12 19.16
C HIS A 115 3.14 13.23 20.33
N GLY A 116 2.20 12.86 21.20
CA GLY A 116 2.47 12.14 22.45
C GLY A 116 2.77 10.64 22.27
N THR A 117 2.55 10.10 21.07
CA THR A 117 2.83 8.70 20.71
C THR A 117 3.35 8.64 19.28
N ALA A 118 4.18 7.65 18.97
CA ALA A 118 4.61 7.44 17.61
C ALA A 118 3.45 6.88 16.75
N TRP A 119 3.33 7.43 15.53
CA TRP A 119 2.21 7.18 14.63
C TRP A 119 2.47 5.93 13.79
N LEU A 120 1.50 5.01 13.80
CA LEU A 120 1.51 3.75 13.07
C LEU A 120 2.74 2.90 13.40
N GLU A 121 2.71 2.27 14.58
CA GLU A 121 3.78 1.39 15.05
C GLU A 121 3.94 0.14 14.16
N PRO A 122 5.16 -0.43 14.04
CA PRO A 122 5.38 -1.73 13.45
C PRO A 122 4.50 -2.84 14.07
N GLY A 123 3.99 -3.72 13.22
CA GLY A 123 3.31 -4.95 13.66
C GLY A 123 4.28 -5.88 14.38
N VAL A 124 3.78 -6.61 15.37
CA VAL A 124 4.56 -7.55 16.18
C VAL A 124 4.10 -8.97 15.88
N VAL A 125 5.02 -9.81 15.40
CA VAL A 125 4.78 -11.25 15.23
C VAL A 125 5.15 -11.98 16.52
N THR A 126 4.18 -12.69 17.10
CA THR A 126 4.38 -13.47 18.33
C THR A 126 4.81 -14.92 18.06
N ASP A 127 4.47 -15.46 16.89
CA ASP A 127 4.88 -16.79 16.43
C ASP A 127 5.19 -16.77 14.92
N PRO A 128 6.48 -16.67 14.53
CA PRO A 128 6.90 -16.64 13.12
C PRO A 128 6.72 -17.97 12.38
N SER A 129 6.41 -19.07 13.07
CA SER A 129 6.16 -20.38 12.46
C SER A 129 4.70 -20.55 12.02
N ASP A 130 3.79 -19.75 12.56
CA ASP A 130 2.39 -19.74 12.19
C ASP A 130 2.18 -19.04 10.84
N GLY A 131 1.51 -19.73 9.91
CA GLY A 131 1.30 -19.26 8.54
C GLY A 131 0.46 -17.99 8.40
N LYS A 132 -0.28 -17.58 9.44
CA LYS A 132 -1.11 -16.39 9.46
C LYS A 132 -0.54 -15.29 10.34
N LEU A 133 0.03 -15.61 11.49
CA LEU A 133 0.64 -14.59 12.35
C LEU A 133 1.90 -13.98 11.72
N ALA A 134 2.66 -14.77 10.95
CA ALA A 134 3.81 -14.27 10.17
C ALA A 134 3.44 -13.21 9.12
N HIS A 135 2.15 -13.01 8.81
CA HIS A 135 1.71 -11.96 7.90
C HIS A 135 2.11 -10.56 8.35
N LEU A 136 2.21 -10.30 9.66
CA LEU A 136 2.54 -8.96 10.17
C LEU A 136 3.99 -8.54 9.83
N ASP A 137 4.90 -9.49 9.57
CA ASP A 137 6.22 -9.17 9.05
C ASP A 137 6.13 -8.61 7.62
N GLY A 138 5.27 -9.22 6.79
CA GLY A 138 4.99 -8.71 5.45
C GLY A 138 4.18 -7.41 5.47
N LEU A 139 3.34 -7.21 6.48
CA LEU A 139 2.68 -5.94 6.71
C LEU A 139 3.69 -4.82 6.95
N ASN A 140 4.74 -5.08 7.75
CA ASN A 140 5.79 -4.09 7.97
C ASN A 140 6.48 -3.73 6.65
N LEU A 141 6.82 -4.72 5.81
CA LEU A 141 7.41 -4.46 4.49
C LEU A 141 6.48 -3.70 3.55
N SER A 142 5.21 -4.09 3.47
CA SER A 142 4.23 -3.46 2.59
C SER A 142 3.90 -2.04 3.03
N ARG A 143 3.74 -1.80 4.34
CA ARG A 143 3.55 -0.46 4.90
C ARG A 143 4.73 0.45 4.61
N ALA A 144 5.97 -0.03 4.80
CA ALA A 144 7.16 0.75 4.48
C ALA A 144 7.16 1.20 3.01
N TRP A 145 6.90 0.26 2.08
CA TRP A 145 6.88 0.55 0.65
C TRP A 145 5.78 1.55 0.26
N MET A 146 4.58 1.37 0.79
CA MET A 146 3.46 2.28 0.52
C MET A 146 3.66 3.66 1.17
N LEU A 147 4.26 3.74 2.36
CA LEU A 147 4.59 5.02 3.01
C LEU A 147 5.65 5.80 2.23
N GLU A 148 6.68 5.13 1.70
CA GLU A 148 7.65 5.74 0.79
C GLU A 148 6.96 6.23 -0.48
N GLY A 149 6.03 5.46 -1.02
CA GLY A 149 5.21 5.85 -2.16
C GLY A 149 4.41 7.12 -1.87
N ILE A 150 3.63 7.12 -0.78
CA ILE A 150 2.82 8.27 -0.34
C ILE A 150 3.71 9.50 -0.17
N ALA A 151 4.88 9.37 0.46
CA ALA A 151 5.81 10.49 0.61
C ALA A 151 6.33 11.01 -0.74
N ALA A 152 6.60 10.13 -1.71
CA ALA A 152 7.05 10.51 -3.05
C ALA A 152 5.95 11.20 -3.89
N GLY A 153 4.67 10.90 -3.62
CA GLY A 153 3.53 11.52 -4.28
C GLY A 153 3.19 12.94 -3.77
N LEU A 154 3.78 13.37 -2.64
CA LEU A 154 3.49 14.68 -2.05
C LEU A 154 4.38 15.80 -2.61
N PRO A 155 3.88 17.05 -2.68
CA PRO A 155 4.68 18.20 -3.07
C PRO A 155 5.92 18.40 -2.19
N PRO A 156 7.02 18.94 -2.75
CA PRO A 156 8.20 19.31 -1.97
C PRO A 156 7.82 20.25 -0.82
N GLY A 157 8.22 19.90 0.41
CA GLY A 157 7.95 20.71 1.60
C GLY A 157 6.61 20.43 2.29
N ASP A 158 5.84 19.43 1.84
CA ASP A 158 4.62 19.02 2.55
C ASP A 158 4.93 18.68 4.02
N PRO A 159 4.17 19.23 5.00
CA PRO A 159 4.48 19.12 6.41
C PRO A 159 4.35 17.70 6.97
N ARG A 160 3.76 16.76 6.22
CA ARG A 160 3.64 15.34 6.58
C ARG A 160 4.90 14.53 6.26
N LEU A 161 5.76 15.02 5.37
CA LEU A 161 6.93 14.28 4.88
C LEU A 161 7.85 13.74 5.99
N PRO A 162 8.20 14.50 7.05
CA PRO A 162 9.08 13.97 8.09
C PRO A 162 8.48 12.76 8.81
N ALA A 163 7.18 12.80 9.10
CA ALA A 163 6.48 11.73 9.80
C ALA A 163 6.35 10.47 8.92
N LEU A 164 5.93 10.65 7.66
CA LEU A 164 5.83 9.54 6.70
C LEU A 164 7.16 8.82 6.52
N ARG A 165 8.26 9.57 6.37
CA ARG A 165 9.61 9.01 6.19
C ARG A 165 10.11 8.27 7.43
N GLU A 166 9.89 8.83 8.62
CA GLU A 166 10.32 8.18 9.86
C GLU A 166 9.51 6.91 10.13
N THR A 167 8.19 6.95 9.96
CA THR A 167 7.32 5.77 10.09
C THR A 167 7.70 4.70 9.05
N ALA A 168 7.98 5.09 7.81
CA ALA A 168 8.45 4.17 6.78
C ALA A 168 9.78 3.49 7.17
N ARG A 169 10.74 4.27 7.68
CA ARG A 169 12.05 3.75 8.14
C ARG A 169 11.89 2.69 9.23
N ARG A 170 11.03 2.93 10.22
CA ARG A 170 10.80 1.99 11.34
C ARG A 170 10.16 0.68 10.86
N HIS A 171 9.18 0.77 9.96
CA HIS A 171 8.58 -0.41 9.34
C HIS A 171 9.58 -1.16 8.44
N ARG A 172 10.42 -0.45 7.67
CA ARG A 172 11.48 -1.03 6.84
C ARG A 172 12.46 -1.83 7.69
N GLU A 173 12.92 -1.26 8.81
CA GLU A 173 13.84 -1.94 9.72
C GLU A 173 13.23 -3.20 10.32
N ALA A 174 12.00 -3.12 10.84
CA ALA A 174 11.30 -4.27 11.41
C ALA A 174 11.04 -5.36 10.36
N GLY A 175 10.52 -4.99 9.18
CA GLY A 175 10.17 -5.92 8.13
C GLY A 175 11.39 -6.62 7.51
N LEU A 176 12.48 -5.90 7.26
CA LEU A 176 13.70 -6.50 6.70
C LEU A 176 14.40 -7.43 7.69
N ALA A 177 14.36 -7.13 8.99
CA ALA A 177 14.92 -8.02 10.03
C ALA A 177 14.23 -9.39 10.06
N ALA A 178 12.96 -9.47 9.64
CA ALA A 178 12.20 -10.72 9.60
C ALA A 178 12.48 -11.59 8.35
N VAL A 179 13.20 -11.08 7.35
CA VAL A 179 13.51 -11.83 6.11
C VAL A 179 14.73 -12.73 6.33
N THR A 180 14.61 -13.72 7.21
CA THR A 180 15.70 -14.64 7.58
C THR A 180 15.70 -15.94 6.75
N GLY A 181 14.53 -16.35 6.25
CA GLY A 181 14.33 -17.63 5.57
C GLY A 181 14.26 -18.84 6.50
N GLU A 182 14.27 -18.63 7.82
CA GLU A 182 14.27 -19.71 8.84
C GLU A 182 12.94 -20.48 8.87
N HIS A 183 11.82 -19.76 8.78
CA HIS A 183 10.48 -20.36 8.75
C HIS A 183 9.88 -20.26 7.35
N TYR A 184 9.45 -21.40 6.80
CA TYR A 184 8.78 -21.42 5.50
C TYR A 184 7.54 -20.51 5.48
N ALA A 185 6.80 -20.44 6.58
CA ALA A 185 5.59 -19.62 6.75
C ALA A 185 5.74 -18.18 6.26
N GLY A 186 6.86 -17.51 6.57
CA GLY A 186 7.21 -16.20 6.03
C GLY A 186 8.15 -16.25 4.82
N GLY A 187 9.16 -17.12 4.88
CA GLY A 187 10.31 -17.08 3.96
C GLY A 187 9.97 -17.20 2.48
N HIS A 188 8.87 -17.89 2.13
CA HIS A 188 8.52 -18.14 0.72
C HIS A 188 7.93 -16.91 0.00
N TRP A 189 7.46 -15.88 0.72
CA TRP A 189 6.78 -14.72 0.11
C TRP A 189 7.26 -13.36 0.62
N LEU A 190 7.83 -13.27 1.83
CA LEU A 190 8.36 -12.01 2.37
C LEU A 190 9.42 -11.37 1.45
N ALA A 191 10.23 -12.19 0.79
CA ALA A 191 11.23 -11.73 -0.18
C ALA A 191 10.63 -10.92 -1.35
N SER A 192 9.38 -11.20 -1.73
CA SER A 192 8.67 -10.44 -2.76
C SER A 192 8.42 -9.00 -2.30
N PHE A 193 7.88 -8.81 -1.09
CA PHE A 193 7.65 -7.48 -0.51
C PHE A 193 8.97 -6.74 -0.20
N ALA A 194 9.97 -7.46 0.30
CA ALA A 194 11.30 -6.89 0.49
C ALA A 194 11.89 -6.38 -0.84
N THR A 195 11.69 -7.12 -1.93
CA THR A 195 12.12 -6.70 -3.27
C THR A 195 11.42 -5.42 -3.71
N TYR A 196 10.09 -5.30 -3.56
CA TYR A 196 9.36 -4.06 -3.85
C TYR A 196 9.95 -2.87 -3.08
N LEU A 197 10.17 -3.07 -1.77
CA LEU A 197 10.71 -2.05 -0.87
C LEU A 197 12.15 -1.63 -1.18
N VAL A 198 13.06 -2.59 -1.42
CA VAL A 198 14.49 -2.27 -1.61
C VAL A 198 14.83 -1.79 -3.02
N THR A 199 13.99 -2.13 -4.02
CA THR A 199 14.16 -1.67 -5.40
C THR A 199 13.35 -0.41 -5.71
N GLU A 200 12.55 0.07 -4.75
CA GLU A 200 11.65 1.22 -4.92
C GLU A 200 10.72 1.05 -6.14
N ARG A 201 10.25 -0.19 -6.36
CA ARG A 201 9.46 -0.52 -7.55
C ARG A 201 8.16 0.26 -7.55
N GLY A 202 7.85 0.93 -8.67
CA GLY A 202 6.67 1.80 -8.78
C GLY A 202 6.81 3.18 -8.13
N LEU A 203 8.01 3.53 -7.66
CA LEU A 203 8.37 4.90 -7.27
C LEU A 203 9.37 5.56 -8.24
N ARG A 204 10.11 4.77 -9.02
CA ARG A 204 11.10 5.20 -10.02
C ARG A 204 10.72 4.76 -11.43
#